data_AF-A0A2G5PBH8-F1
#
_entry.id   AF-A0A2G5PBH8-F1
#
_cell.length_a   1.000
_cell.length_b   1.000
_cell.length_c   1.000
_cell.angle_alpha   90.00
_cell.angle_beta   90.00
_cell.angle_gamma   90.00
#
_symmetry.space_group_name_H-M   'P 1'
#
loop_
_entity.id
_entity.type
_entity.pdbx_description
1 polymer ?
#
loop_
_entity_poly.entity_id
_entity_poly.type
_entity_poly.pdbx_seq_one_letter_code
_entity_poly.pdbx_strand_id
1 'polypeptide(L)'
;MKKTLLAAACGASVLALTTPVAHADRAEPPPLYGYYDLFIDFSRQTFNGMPTPMDPITVPVPFTTGCDAGGCVARMDNSDDHARNAAAPTAYEYRWNADRWETSGAYPYFCDRQDPGSMGWAQRSDFWIPNPDGSFHGERTLVIGGAGCPGEGPGTHWLPLTLTPIEAPPS
;
A
#
# COMPACT_ATOMS: atom_id res chain seq x y z
N MET A 1 18.16 -81.74 12.32
CA MET A 1 18.17 -80.80 11.17
C MET A 1 16.93 -79.91 11.26
N LYS A 2 17.13 -78.60 11.11
CA LYS A 2 16.13 -77.53 11.16
C LYS A 2 15.04 -77.70 10.09
N LYS A 3 13.80 -77.28 10.38
CA LYS A 3 13.14 -76.18 9.65
C LYS A 3 11.82 -75.74 10.31
N THR A 4 11.65 -74.43 10.25
CA THR A 4 10.79 -73.53 11.02
C THR A 4 9.41 -73.35 10.39
N LEU A 5 8.47 -72.92 11.24
CA LEU A 5 7.13 -72.34 11.02
C LEU A 5 6.96 -71.45 9.79
N LEU A 6 5.71 -71.26 9.34
CA LEU A 6 5.04 -69.93 9.35
C LEU A 6 3.58 -70.01 8.86
N ALA A 7 2.65 -69.72 9.77
CA ALA A 7 1.28 -69.35 9.46
C ALA A 7 1.25 -67.86 9.04
N ALA A 8 0.62 -67.56 7.91
CA ALA A 8 0.48 -66.19 7.41
C ALA A 8 -0.79 -65.56 8.02
N ALA A 9 -0.62 -64.48 8.79
CA ALA A 9 -1.69 -63.61 9.24
C ALA A 9 -1.77 -62.38 8.33
N CYS A 10 -2.92 -62.17 7.67
CA CYS A 10 -3.22 -60.93 6.94
C CYS A 10 -3.64 -59.84 7.93
N GLY A 11 -2.78 -58.84 8.15
CA GLY A 11 -3.14 -57.59 8.83
C GLY A 11 -3.60 -56.54 7.82
N ALA A 12 -4.84 -56.07 7.94
CA ALA A 12 -5.35 -54.94 7.18
C ALA A 12 -4.88 -53.63 7.85
N SER A 13 -4.02 -52.88 7.17
CA SER A 13 -3.57 -51.55 7.62
C SER A 13 -4.53 -50.48 7.08
N VAL A 14 -5.34 -49.88 7.95
CA VAL A 14 -6.10 -48.67 7.66
C VAL A 14 -5.15 -47.48 7.70
N LEU A 15 -4.71 -47.01 6.53
CA LEU A 15 -3.97 -45.76 6.41
C LEU A 15 -4.95 -44.59 6.55
N ALA A 16 -4.98 -43.97 7.73
CA ALA A 16 -5.64 -42.69 7.92
C ALA A 16 -4.90 -41.63 7.09
N LEU A 17 -5.51 -41.22 5.97
CA LEU A 17 -5.06 -40.09 5.16
C LEU A 17 -5.35 -38.80 5.95
N THR A 18 -4.43 -38.40 6.82
CA THR A 18 -4.40 -37.02 7.32
C THR A 18 -3.96 -36.15 6.15
N THR A 19 -4.89 -35.44 5.52
CA THR A 19 -4.53 -34.40 4.56
C THR A 19 -3.66 -33.38 5.30
N PRO A 20 -2.39 -33.15 4.87
CA PRO A 20 -1.62 -32.07 5.44
C PRO A 20 -2.35 -30.76 5.15
N VAL A 21 -2.89 -30.13 6.19
CA VAL A 21 -3.29 -28.73 6.11
C VAL A 21 -1.98 -27.97 6.12
N ALA A 22 -1.49 -27.64 4.92
CA ALA A 22 -0.37 -26.73 4.78
C ALA A 22 -0.85 -25.34 5.21
N HIS A 23 -0.74 -25.03 6.50
CA HIS A 23 -0.64 -23.65 6.93
C HIS A 23 0.68 -23.15 6.36
N ALA A 24 0.63 -22.45 5.22
CA ALA A 24 1.74 -21.59 4.87
C ALA A 24 1.81 -20.58 6.01
N ASP A 25 2.83 -20.66 6.86
CA ASP A 25 3.28 -19.57 7.72
C ASP A 25 3.71 -18.43 6.79
N ARG A 26 2.74 -17.77 6.16
CA ARG A 26 2.95 -16.49 5.56
C ARG A 26 3.01 -15.54 6.74
N ALA A 27 4.22 -15.06 7.05
CA ALA A 27 4.37 -13.96 7.98
C ALA A 27 3.36 -12.88 7.59
N GLU A 28 2.43 -12.58 8.48
CA GLU A 28 1.46 -11.51 8.28
C GLU A 28 2.26 -10.22 8.06
N PRO A 29 1.88 -9.39 7.07
CA PRO A 29 2.59 -8.15 6.84
C PRO A 29 2.58 -7.28 8.10
N PRO A 30 3.62 -6.46 8.33
CA PRO A 30 3.56 -5.44 9.35
C PRO A 30 2.28 -4.62 9.20
N PRO A 31 1.40 -4.64 10.21
CA PRO A 31 0.03 -4.17 10.05
C PRO A 31 0.02 -2.65 9.92
N LEU A 32 -0.71 -2.15 8.93
CA LEU A 32 -0.93 -0.71 8.68
C LEU A 32 -2.36 -0.37 9.11
N TYR A 33 -2.53 0.08 10.35
CA TYR A 33 -3.85 0.30 10.97
C TYR A 33 -3.79 1.39 12.04
N GLY A 34 -4.93 2.02 12.32
CA GLY A 34 -5.02 3.13 13.27
C GLY A 34 -4.82 4.48 12.58
N TYR A 35 -4.40 5.49 13.34
CA TYR A 35 -4.26 6.86 12.84
C TYR A 35 -2.79 7.22 12.65
N TYR A 36 -2.50 7.90 11.55
CA TYR A 36 -1.17 8.36 11.21
C TYR A 36 -1.20 9.82 10.77
N ASP A 37 -0.15 10.57 11.08
CA ASP A 37 0.20 11.77 10.33
C ASP A 37 0.88 11.33 9.03
N LEU A 38 0.20 11.58 7.90
CA LEU A 38 0.77 11.45 6.56
C LEU A 38 1.51 12.74 6.21
N PHE A 39 2.83 12.67 6.26
CA PHE A 39 3.71 13.73 5.79
C PHE A 39 4.02 13.54 4.31
N ILE A 40 3.74 14.56 3.52
CA ILE A 40 4.00 14.62 2.08
C ILE A 40 5.08 15.67 1.84
N ASP A 41 6.30 15.19 1.55
CA ASP A 41 7.47 16.05 1.45
C ASP A 41 7.60 16.67 0.06
N PHE A 42 6.69 17.59 -0.25
CA PHE A 42 6.74 18.36 -1.49
C PHE A 42 8.02 19.21 -1.62
N SER A 43 8.74 19.47 -0.52
CA SER A 43 10.02 20.20 -0.57
C SER A 43 11.10 19.42 -1.32
N ARG A 44 10.93 18.10 -1.45
CA ARG A 44 11.81 17.19 -2.19
C ARG A 44 11.20 16.72 -3.52
N GLN A 45 10.11 17.33 -3.96
CA GLN A 45 9.48 16.96 -5.23
C GLN A 45 10.43 17.18 -6.40
N THR A 46 10.41 16.26 -7.35
CA THR A 46 11.06 16.39 -8.66
C THR A 46 10.04 16.18 -9.78
N PHE A 47 10.33 16.71 -10.96
CA PHE A 47 9.71 16.36 -12.23
C PHE A 47 10.80 15.81 -13.17
N ASN A 48 10.68 14.55 -13.59
CA ASN A 48 11.71 13.84 -14.38
C ASN A 48 13.12 13.96 -13.77
N GLY A 49 13.22 13.95 -12.44
CA GLY A 49 14.47 14.09 -11.69
C GLY A 49 14.96 15.54 -11.49
N MET A 50 14.35 16.52 -12.14
CA MET A 50 14.63 17.94 -11.91
C MET A 50 13.86 18.44 -10.68
N PRO A 51 14.50 19.08 -9.69
CA PRO A 51 13.79 19.58 -8.51
C PRO A 51 12.69 20.60 -8.84
N THR A 52 11.50 20.39 -8.27
CA THR A 52 10.32 21.28 -8.35
C THR A 52 9.71 21.44 -6.95
N PRO A 53 10.44 22.01 -5.97
CA PRO A 53 10.03 22.00 -4.58
C PRO A 53 8.79 22.87 -4.33
N MET A 54 7.93 22.43 -3.41
CA MET A 54 6.80 23.20 -2.88
C MET A 54 6.72 23.02 -1.35
N ASP A 55 5.81 23.75 -0.69
CA ASP A 55 5.60 23.60 0.75
C ASP A 55 5.09 22.18 1.09
N PRO A 56 5.73 21.48 2.04
CA PRO A 56 5.29 20.18 2.48
C PRO A 56 3.97 20.28 3.26
N ILE A 57 3.21 19.18 3.30
CA ILE A 57 1.95 19.12 4.04
C ILE A 57 1.90 17.89 4.94
N THR A 58 1.19 18.02 6.06
CA THR A 58 0.84 16.90 6.95
C THR A 58 -0.67 16.80 7.05
N VAL A 59 -1.20 15.59 6.90
CA VAL A 59 -2.63 15.32 7.06
C VAL A 59 -2.84 14.09 7.94
N PRO A 60 -3.72 14.15 8.96
CA PRO A 60 -4.09 12.96 9.72
C PRO A 60 -4.96 12.05 8.85
N VAL A 61 -4.64 10.75 8.84
CA VAL A 61 -5.36 9.74 8.04
C VAL A 61 -5.59 8.46 8.84
N PRO A 62 -6.80 7.87 8.78
CA PRO A 62 -7.04 6.56 9.37
C PRO A 62 -6.78 5.43 8.36
N PHE A 63 -6.19 4.35 8.86
CA PHE A 63 -5.98 3.09 8.15
C PHE A 63 -6.71 1.94 8.83
N THR A 64 -7.19 1.00 8.03
CA THR A 64 -7.66 -0.32 8.45
C THR A 64 -6.94 -1.39 7.65
N THR A 65 -6.65 -2.55 8.23
CA THR A 65 -6.08 -3.70 7.49
C THR A 65 -6.96 -4.93 7.69
N GLY A 66 -7.27 -5.62 6.58
CA GLY A 66 -7.93 -6.91 6.58
C GLY A 66 -7.10 -7.94 5.81
N CYS A 67 -6.97 -9.14 6.38
CA CYS A 67 -6.25 -10.26 5.77
C CYS A 67 -7.21 -11.44 5.57
N ASP A 68 -7.17 -12.04 4.38
CA ASP A 68 -7.88 -13.28 4.06
C ASP A 68 -6.98 -14.24 3.25
N ALA A 69 -7.57 -15.32 2.73
CA ALA A 69 -6.84 -16.31 1.92
C ALA A 69 -6.23 -15.73 0.63
N GLY A 70 -6.72 -14.59 0.15
CA GLY A 70 -6.21 -13.82 -1.00
C GLY A 70 -5.10 -12.83 -0.66
N GLY A 71 -4.76 -12.68 0.62
CA GLY A 71 -3.72 -11.78 1.12
C GLY A 71 -4.28 -10.65 1.98
N CYS A 72 -3.46 -9.63 2.22
CA CYS A 72 -3.83 -8.51 3.07
C CYS A 72 -4.01 -7.23 2.26
N VAL A 73 -5.01 -6.45 2.65
CA VAL A 73 -5.32 -5.14 2.09
C VAL A 73 -5.44 -4.13 3.22
N ALA A 74 -4.65 -3.06 3.14
CA ALA A 74 -4.80 -1.89 3.99
C ALA A 74 -5.62 -0.82 3.25
N ARG A 75 -6.57 -0.19 3.91
CA ARG A 75 -7.44 0.85 3.37
C ARG A 75 -7.23 2.15 4.13
N MET A 76 -6.83 3.20 3.41
CA MET A 76 -6.75 4.59 3.92
C MET A 76 -8.04 5.33 3.57
N ASP A 77 -8.69 5.95 4.55
CA ASP A 77 -9.77 6.91 4.27
C ASP A 77 -9.22 8.21 3.70
N ASN A 78 -9.84 8.74 2.65
CA ASN A 78 -9.48 10.00 1.98
C ASN A 78 -10.69 10.92 1.78
N SER A 79 -11.81 10.66 2.48
CA SER A 79 -13.03 11.44 2.36
C SER A 79 -12.85 12.92 2.69
N ASP A 80 -12.01 13.25 3.68
CA ASP A 80 -11.69 14.65 4.02
C ASP A 80 -10.97 15.42 2.90
N ASP A 81 -10.29 14.73 1.97
CA ASP A 81 -9.66 15.39 0.82
C ASP A 81 -10.68 15.82 -0.24
N HIS A 82 -11.90 15.26 -0.24
CA HIS A 82 -12.92 15.56 -1.26
C HIS A 82 -13.41 17.00 -1.23
N ALA A 83 -13.34 17.66 -0.07
CA ALA A 83 -13.62 19.09 0.02
C ALA A 83 -12.67 19.94 -0.84
N ARG A 84 -11.44 19.44 -1.10
CA ARG A 84 -10.41 20.11 -1.91
C ARG A 84 -10.27 19.48 -3.30
N ASN A 85 -10.54 18.18 -3.42
CA ASN A 85 -10.37 17.40 -4.64
C ASN A 85 -11.52 16.40 -4.81
N ALA A 86 -12.69 16.88 -5.22
CA ALA A 86 -13.91 16.08 -5.33
C ALA A 86 -13.83 14.89 -6.30
N ALA A 87 -12.84 14.89 -7.21
CA ALA A 87 -12.62 13.79 -8.16
C ALA A 87 -11.64 12.74 -7.62
N ALA A 88 -11.00 12.96 -6.46
CA ALA A 88 -10.09 11.98 -5.87
C ALA A 88 -10.85 10.73 -5.39
N PRO A 89 -10.19 9.57 -5.26
CA PRO A 89 -10.78 8.42 -4.58
C PRO A 89 -11.18 8.75 -3.14
N THR A 90 -12.31 8.22 -2.67
CA THR A 90 -12.72 8.33 -1.25
C THR A 90 -11.86 7.49 -0.32
N ALA A 91 -11.11 6.54 -0.87
CA ALA A 91 -10.13 5.75 -0.14
C ALA A 91 -9.06 5.22 -1.10
N TYR A 92 -7.92 4.85 -0.52
CA TYR A 92 -6.87 4.13 -1.23
C TYR A 92 -6.70 2.74 -0.62
N GLU A 93 -6.59 1.74 -1.49
CA GLU A 93 -6.35 0.36 -1.08
C GLU A 93 -4.92 -0.02 -1.42
N TYR A 94 -4.19 -0.45 -0.41
CA TYR A 94 -2.81 -0.88 -0.49
C TYR A 94 -2.76 -2.39 -0.33
N ARG A 95 -2.06 -3.07 -1.25
CA ARG A 95 -1.84 -4.51 -1.19
C ARG A 95 -0.42 -4.80 -0.70
N TRP A 96 -0.27 -5.83 0.13
CA TRP A 96 1.05 -6.27 0.53
C TRP A 96 1.78 -6.96 -0.61
N ASN A 97 2.96 -6.47 -0.97
CA ASN A 97 3.84 -7.03 -1.99
C ASN A 97 5.21 -7.37 -1.38
N ALA A 98 5.26 -8.50 -0.67
CA ALA A 98 6.45 -9.09 -0.04
C ALA A 98 7.12 -8.27 1.08
N ASP A 99 7.54 -7.04 0.82
CA ASP A 99 8.29 -6.16 1.72
C ASP A 99 7.64 -4.79 1.94
N ARG A 100 6.62 -4.45 1.15
CA ARG A 100 5.95 -3.15 1.23
C ARG A 100 4.46 -3.21 0.87
N TRP A 101 3.72 -2.22 1.35
CA TRP A 101 2.35 -1.95 0.94
C TRP A 101 2.36 -1.09 -0.33
N GLU A 102 1.57 -1.42 -1.35
CA GLU A 102 1.55 -0.67 -2.63
C GLU A 102 0.13 -0.35 -3.08
N THR A 103 -0.06 0.84 -3.68
CA THR A 103 -1.30 1.22 -4.37
C THR A 103 -0.97 1.90 -5.69
N SER A 104 -1.90 1.83 -6.65
CA SER A 104 -1.82 2.60 -7.89
C SER A 104 -3.22 2.85 -8.46
N GLY A 105 -3.45 4.03 -9.05
CA GLY A 105 -4.72 4.37 -9.65
C GLY A 105 -4.72 5.73 -10.36
N ALA A 106 -5.77 5.99 -11.14
CA ALA A 106 -5.99 7.31 -11.71
C ALA A 106 -6.24 8.34 -10.61
N TYR A 107 -5.62 9.51 -10.74
CA TYR A 107 -5.71 10.59 -9.76
C TYR A 107 -5.84 11.94 -10.48
N PRO A 108 -6.79 12.80 -10.08
CA PRO A 108 -6.89 14.17 -10.56
C PRO A 108 -5.78 15.02 -9.92
N TYR A 109 -4.71 15.24 -10.67
CA TYR A 109 -3.57 16.04 -10.25
C TYR A 109 -3.76 17.50 -10.68
N PHE A 110 -3.57 18.43 -9.75
CA PHE A 110 -3.58 19.86 -10.06
C PHE A 110 -2.16 20.33 -10.29
N CYS A 111 -1.88 20.79 -11.51
CA CYS A 111 -0.59 21.37 -11.88
C CYS A 111 -0.30 22.66 -11.10
N ASP A 112 -1.34 23.42 -10.79
CA ASP A 112 -1.32 24.51 -9.82
C ASP A 112 -2.42 24.23 -8.77
N ARG A 113 -2.00 24.00 -7.52
CA ARG A 113 -2.92 23.71 -6.41
C ARG A 113 -3.91 24.85 -6.11
N GLN A 114 -3.65 26.06 -6.61
CA GLN A 114 -4.52 27.22 -6.43
C GLN A 114 -5.49 27.43 -7.59
N ASP A 115 -5.30 26.75 -8.72
CA ASP A 115 -6.16 26.84 -9.90
C ASP A 115 -6.90 25.52 -10.15
N PRO A 116 -8.20 25.43 -9.82
CA PRO A 116 -9.01 24.24 -10.12
C PRO A 116 -9.07 23.88 -11.61
N GLY A 117 -8.83 24.84 -12.52
CA GLY A 117 -8.77 24.62 -13.97
C GLY A 117 -7.49 23.94 -14.44
N SER A 118 -6.46 23.85 -13.58
CA SER A 118 -5.17 23.23 -13.87
C SER A 118 -5.16 21.70 -13.73
N MET A 119 -6.33 21.09 -13.51
CA MET A 119 -6.46 19.66 -13.28
C MET A 119 -6.14 18.85 -14.54
N GLY A 120 -5.23 17.89 -14.38
CA GLY A 120 -4.94 16.84 -15.35
C GLY A 120 -5.01 15.45 -14.71
N TRP A 121 -5.24 14.42 -15.52
CA TRP A 121 -5.21 13.05 -15.04
C TRP A 121 -3.78 12.52 -14.97
N ALA A 122 -3.44 11.96 -13.81
CA ALA A 122 -2.18 11.25 -13.58
C ALA A 122 -2.45 9.81 -13.14
N GLN A 123 -1.52 8.90 -13.41
CA GLN A 123 -1.43 7.65 -12.67
C GLN A 123 -0.63 7.92 -11.41
N ARG A 124 -1.30 7.87 -10.25
CA ARG A 124 -0.65 7.94 -8.95
C ARG A 124 -0.25 6.54 -8.51
N SER A 125 0.97 6.39 -7.98
CA SER A 125 1.38 5.19 -7.25
C SER A 125 2.10 5.58 -5.98
N ASP A 126 1.76 4.91 -4.88
CA ASP A 126 2.41 5.08 -3.58
C ASP A 126 2.86 3.71 -3.06
N PHE A 127 3.93 3.68 -2.26
CA PHE A 127 4.27 2.51 -1.46
C PHE A 127 4.68 2.87 -0.02
N TRP A 128 4.57 1.92 0.90
CA TRP A 128 4.97 2.05 2.31
C TRP A 128 5.83 0.87 2.76
N ILE A 129 7.02 1.17 3.25
CA ILE A 129 7.94 0.24 3.88
C ILE A 129 7.89 0.48 5.40
N PRO A 130 7.62 -0.56 6.21
CA PRO A 130 7.55 -0.44 7.67
C PRO A 130 8.93 -0.19 8.28
N ASN A 131 8.97 0.68 9.29
CA ASN A 131 10.12 0.87 10.17
C ASN A 131 9.92 0.12 11.50
N PRO A 132 11.00 -0.18 12.25
CA PRO A 132 10.91 -0.87 13.54
C PRO A 132 10.16 -0.11 14.64
N ASP A 133 10.00 1.21 14.50
CA ASP A 133 9.31 2.09 15.46
C ASP A 133 7.80 2.21 15.20
N GLY A 134 7.27 1.47 14.21
CA GLY A 134 5.86 1.51 13.82
C GLY A 134 5.51 2.62 12.82
N SER A 135 6.46 3.50 12.48
CA SER A 135 6.33 4.42 11.34
C SER A 135 6.50 3.69 10.01
N PHE A 136 6.15 4.36 8.92
CA PHE A 136 6.43 3.88 7.57
C PHE A 136 7.10 4.98 6.76
N HIS A 137 8.03 4.59 5.90
CA HIS A 137 8.56 5.48 4.86
C HIS A 137 8.11 5.01 3.49
N GLY A 138 8.02 5.92 2.54
CA GLY A 138 7.45 5.63 1.24
C GLY A 138 7.82 6.66 0.19
N GLU A 139 7.30 6.43 -1.00
CA GLU A 139 7.41 7.37 -2.10
C GLU A 139 6.07 7.46 -2.82
N ARG A 140 5.85 8.60 -3.45
CA ARG A 140 4.75 8.83 -4.39
C ARG A 140 5.30 9.17 -5.76
N THR A 141 4.66 8.60 -6.76
CA THR A 141 4.81 8.99 -8.15
C THR A 141 3.48 9.45 -8.72
N LEU A 142 3.54 10.44 -9.61
CA LEU A 142 2.42 10.92 -10.41
C LEU A 142 2.89 10.96 -11.85
N VAL A 143 2.48 9.96 -12.63
CA VAL A 143 2.81 9.87 -14.05
C VAL A 143 1.73 10.59 -14.85
N ILE A 144 2.08 11.72 -15.44
CA ILE A 144 1.19 12.54 -16.25
C ILE A 144 1.38 12.17 -17.71
N GLY A 145 0.30 11.75 -18.37
CA GLY A 145 0.26 11.48 -19.80
C GLY A 145 -0.16 12.70 -20.63
N GLY A 146 -0.04 12.60 -21.96
CA GLY A 146 -0.59 13.60 -22.89
C GLY A 146 0.11 14.96 -22.82
N ALA A 147 -0.67 16.05 -22.69
CA ALA A 147 -0.16 17.42 -22.73
C ALA A 147 0.60 17.84 -21.48
N GLY A 148 0.45 17.13 -20.35
CA GLY A 148 1.13 17.47 -19.11
C GLY A 148 0.64 18.74 -18.44
N CYS A 149 1.39 19.17 -17.41
CA CYS A 149 1.26 20.49 -16.85
C CYS A 149 1.85 21.55 -17.79
N PRO A 150 1.33 22.79 -17.80
CA PRO A 150 1.87 23.87 -18.62
C PRO A 150 3.39 24.05 -18.39
N GLY A 151 4.18 23.91 -19.45
CA GLY A 151 5.65 24.03 -19.38
C GLY A 151 6.41 22.75 -19.03
N GLU A 152 5.72 21.69 -18.60
CA GLU A 152 6.34 20.41 -18.19
C GLU A 152 6.12 19.30 -19.23
N GLY A 153 4.96 19.25 -19.87
CA GLY A 153 4.63 18.15 -20.78
C GLY A 153 4.43 16.80 -20.05
N PRO A 154 4.38 15.68 -20.78
CA PRO A 154 4.26 14.36 -20.15
C PRO A 154 5.51 14.04 -19.33
N GLY A 155 5.33 13.41 -18.18
CA GLY A 155 6.45 13.12 -17.28
C GLY A 155 6.01 12.55 -15.94
N THR A 156 6.94 12.48 -15.01
CA THR A 156 6.71 11.90 -13.69
C THR A 156 7.11 12.89 -12.60
N HIS A 157 6.16 13.24 -11.74
CA HIS A 157 6.52 13.79 -10.44
C HIS A 157 6.87 12.66 -9.49
N TRP A 158 7.87 12.90 -8.65
CA TRP A 158 8.29 12.00 -7.58
C TRP A 158 8.52 12.80 -6.30
N LEU A 159 8.12 12.25 -5.16
CA LEU A 159 8.40 12.81 -3.83
C LEU A 159 8.40 11.70 -2.75
N PRO A 160 9.12 11.90 -1.63
CA PRO A 160 9.06 11.00 -0.49
C PRO A 160 7.85 11.27 0.40
N LEU A 161 7.40 10.21 1.06
CA LEU A 161 6.28 10.23 2.00
C LEU A 161 6.66 9.53 3.32
N THR A 162 6.00 9.93 4.41
CA THR A 162 6.16 9.27 5.73
C THR A 162 4.82 9.14 6.42
N LEU A 163 4.63 8.04 7.16
CA LEU A 163 3.52 7.85 8.08
C LEU A 163 4.07 7.75 9.50
N THR A 164 3.63 8.64 10.39
CA THR A 164 3.99 8.63 11.81
C THR A 164 2.75 8.30 12.63
N PRO A 165 2.76 7.27 13.50
CA PRO A 165 1.60 6.93 14.32
C PRO A 165 1.17 8.10 15.21
N ILE A 166 -0.14 8.31 15.32
CA ILE A 166 -0.75 9.30 16.23
C ILE A 166 -1.92 8.67 17.00
N GLU A 167 -2.36 9.33 18.06
CA GLU A 167 -3.66 9.02 18.67
C GLU A 167 -4.80 9.41 17.72
N ALA A 168 -5.98 8.80 17.93
CA ALA A 168 -7.17 9.18 17.18
C ALA A 168 -7.46 10.68 17.38
N PRO A 169 -7.65 11.46 16.30
CA PRO A 169 -8.07 12.84 16.40
C PRO A 169 -9.40 12.95 17.17
N PRO A 170 -9.60 14.03 17.96
CA PRO A 170 -10.89 14.26 18.62
C PRO A 170 -12.01 14.40 17.58
N SER A 171 -13.15 13.76 17.87
CA SER A 171 -14.37 13.75 17.05
C SER A 171 -15.16 15.06 17.14
#